data_AF-A0A803WGW6-F1
#
_entry.id   AF-A0A803WGW6-F1
#
_cell.length_a   1.000
_cell.length_b   1.000
_cell.length_c   1.000
_cell.angle_alpha   90.00
_cell.angle_beta   90.00
_cell.angle_gamma   90.00
#
_symmetry.space_group_name_H-M   'P 1'
#
loop_
_entity.id
_entity.type
_entity.pdbx_description
1 polymer ?
#
loop_
_entity_poly.entity_id
_entity_poly.type
_entity_poly.pdbx_seq_one_letter_code
_entity_poly.pdbx_strand_id
1 'polypeptide(L)'
;MFLSLIVFTVGIIGNLSVMCIVWHNYYMKSAWNSILASLAFWDFLILFFCLPVVIFNEITKKRLLGDVSCRIVPFMEVSSLGVTTFSLCALGIDRFHAATSPQASARPIEQCQSIIAKLAVVWLGSMTLAVPELLLWQLARDTSPVSGLVTEYCAMRPWSRLPESIYSLVLTYQNARMWWYFGCYFCLPVLFTVSCQLVTRRVRGPDKKSECRGGKHGRGEGHLNCTIIALTAIYGLCSTPENVCNLVAAYMSPDMSKQTLDLLNLINQFFLFFKCSVTPVLLLCLCRPLGQAFMDCCCCCCEGCGPDGTSSESSADSKLKTEMSSSIFFDKPRETPPPLLGLGTPC
;
A
#
# COMPACT_ATOMS: atom_id res chain seq x y z
N MET A 1 22.88 4.58 -4.14
CA MET A 1 23.21 3.49 -3.19
C MET A 1 22.81 3.81 -1.77
N PHE A 2 23.40 4.82 -1.11
CA PHE A 2 23.05 5.17 0.29
C PHE A 2 21.55 5.46 0.47
N LEU A 3 20.97 6.30 -0.40
CA LEU A 3 19.52 6.55 -0.45
C LEU A 3 18.69 5.27 -0.60
N SER A 4 19.11 4.36 -1.48
CA SER A 4 18.42 3.08 -1.71
C SER A 4 18.45 2.19 -0.47
N LEU A 5 19.55 2.19 0.31
CA LEU A 5 19.66 1.46 1.57
C LEU A 5 18.73 2.03 2.65
N ILE A 6 18.62 3.36 2.72
CA ILE A 6 17.66 4.03 3.63
C ILE A 6 16.23 3.63 3.26
N VAL A 7 15.87 3.76 1.98
CA VAL A 7 14.54 3.40 1.45
C VAL A 7 14.23 1.92 1.73
N PHE A 8 15.18 1.02 1.51
CA PHE A 8 15.04 -0.39 1.83
C PHE A 8 14.77 -0.62 3.32
N THR A 9 15.63 -0.08 4.18
CA THR A 9 15.56 -0.33 5.63
C THR A 9 14.28 0.22 6.23
N VAL A 10 13.98 1.50 5.95
CA VAL A 10 12.76 2.17 6.44
C VAL A 10 11.51 1.47 5.91
N GLY A 11 11.49 1.15 4.62
CA GLY A 11 10.34 0.53 3.99
C GLY A 11 10.09 -0.91 4.47
N ILE A 12 11.13 -1.73 4.65
CA ILE A 12 10.97 -3.09 5.18
C ILE A 12 10.45 -3.05 6.62
N ILE A 13 11.08 -2.27 7.50
CA ILE A 13 10.67 -2.16 8.91
C ILE A 13 9.24 -1.62 9.01
N GLY A 14 8.93 -0.54 8.29
CA GLY A 14 7.61 0.08 8.32
C GLY A 14 6.50 -0.85 7.81
N ASN A 15 6.69 -1.47 6.64
CA ASN A 15 5.67 -2.34 6.05
C ASN A 15 5.45 -3.61 6.89
N LEU A 16 6.53 -4.25 7.39
CA LEU A 16 6.41 -5.40 8.29
C LEU A 16 5.68 -5.05 9.59
N SER A 17 5.97 -3.87 10.15
CA SER A 17 5.30 -3.38 11.36
C SER A 17 3.81 -3.22 11.15
N VAL A 18 3.39 -2.56 10.06
CA VAL A 18 1.98 -2.38 9.72
C VAL A 18 1.28 -3.74 9.54
N MET A 19 1.90 -4.67 8.81
CA MET A 19 1.37 -6.02 8.63
C MET A 19 1.21 -6.77 9.97
N CYS A 20 2.24 -6.75 10.81
CA CYS A 20 2.25 -7.43 12.10
C CYS A 20 1.15 -6.91 13.03
N ILE A 21 1.02 -5.58 13.16
CA ILE A 21 0.02 -4.93 14.00
C ILE A 21 -1.40 -5.31 13.60
N VAL A 22 -1.71 -5.30 12.30
CA VAL A 22 -3.04 -5.64 11.80
C VAL A 22 -3.33 -7.13 11.95
N TRP A 23 -2.33 -7.99 11.76
CA TRP A 23 -2.52 -9.44 11.89
C TRP A 23 -2.75 -9.89 13.33
N HIS A 24 -1.99 -9.32 14.26
CA HIS A 24 -1.99 -9.70 15.68
C HIS A 24 -3.20 -9.13 16.44
N ASN A 25 -3.65 -7.92 16.11
CA ASN A 25 -4.73 -7.29 16.85
C ASN A 25 -6.10 -7.62 16.25
N TYR A 26 -6.83 -8.55 16.89
CA TYR A 26 -8.17 -8.98 16.46
C TYR A 26 -9.16 -7.81 16.35
N TYR A 27 -9.12 -6.86 17.29
CA TYR A 27 -10.00 -5.68 17.27
C TYR A 27 -9.66 -4.68 16.15
N MET A 28 -8.46 -4.80 15.56
CA MET A 28 -8.03 -4.03 14.40
C MET A 28 -8.33 -4.73 13.07
N LYS A 29 -8.91 -5.93 13.05
CA LYS A 29 -9.32 -6.63 11.81
C LYS A 29 -10.61 -6.06 11.25
N SER A 30 -10.53 -4.84 10.73
CA SER A 30 -11.58 -4.22 9.92
C SER A 30 -11.25 -4.34 8.43
N ALA A 31 -12.26 -4.21 7.57
CA ALA A 31 -12.05 -4.17 6.12
C ALA A 31 -11.05 -3.08 5.71
N TRP A 32 -11.15 -1.92 6.37
CA TRP A 32 -10.22 -0.79 6.18
C TRP A 32 -8.77 -1.18 6.50
N ASN A 33 -8.52 -1.69 7.70
CA ASN A 33 -7.17 -2.05 8.13
C ASN A 33 -6.61 -3.23 7.32
N SER A 34 -7.47 -4.14 6.84
CA SER A 34 -7.06 -5.26 5.98
C SER A 34 -6.60 -4.77 4.60
N ILE A 35 -7.26 -3.75 4.04
CA ILE A 35 -6.80 -3.10 2.80
C ILE A 35 -5.45 -2.41 3.05
N LEU A 36 -5.28 -1.70 4.17
CA LEU A 36 -3.99 -1.08 4.54
C LEU A 36 -2.87 -2.10 4.72
N ALA A 37 -3.15 -3.24 5.36
CA ALA A 37 -2.19 -4.33 5.49
C ALA A 37 -1.85 -4.96 4.13
N SER A 38 -2.83 -5.05 3.22
CA SER A 38 -2.58 -5.54 1.86
C SER A 38 -1.68 -4.59 1.06
N LEU A 39 -1.82 -3.27 1.22
CA LEU A 39 -0.91 -2.27 0.65
C LEU A 39 0.51 -2.47 1.18
N ALA A 40 0.65 -2.61 2.51
CA ALA A 40 1.95 -2.84 3.14
C ALA A 40 2.61 -4.15 2.68
N PHE A 41 1.81 -5.20 2.45
CA PHE A 41 2.31 -6.47 1.90
C PHE A 41 2.88 -6.31 0.49
N TRP A 42 2.16 -5.62 -0.40
CA TRP A 42 2.63 -5.37 -1.76
C TRP A 42 3.86 -4.46 -1.80
N ASP A 43 3.88 -3.39 -0.99
CA ASP A 43 5.05 -2.51 -0.85
C ASP A 43 6.26 -3.27 -0.28
N PHE A 44 6.06 -4.19 0.67
CA PHE A 44 7.11 -5.08 1.17
C PHE A 44 7.67 -5.99 0.08
N LEU A 45 6.82 -6.65 -0.71
CA LEU A 45 7.28 -7.53 -1.80
C LEU A 45 8.15 -6.79 -2.81
N ILE A 46 7.77 -5.56 -3.17
CA ILE A 46 8.54 -4.72 -4.08
C ILE A 46 9.91 -4.36 -3.49
N LEU A 47 9.93 -3.93 -2.24
CA LEU A 47 11.18 -3.54 -1.58
C LEU A 47 12.10 -4.73 -1.34
N PHE A 48 11.55 -5.90 -1.01
CA PHE A 48 12.34 -7.09 -0.71
C PHE A 48 12.88 -7.78 -1.97
N PHE A 49 12.06 -7.90 -3.03
CA PHE A 49 12.44 -8.62 -4.24
C PHE A 49 12.98 -7.71 -5.34
N CYS A 50 12.28 -6.61 -5.65
CA CYS A 50 12.63 -5.80 -6.83
C CYS A 50 13.82 -4.87 -6.55
N LEU A 51 13.85 -4.19 -5.40
CA LEU A 51 14.92 -3.22 -5.10
C LEU A 51 16.32 -3.85 -5.09
N PRO A 52 16.58 -5.00 -4.43
CA PRO A 52 17.92 -5.62 -4.45
C PRO A 52 18.32 -6.09 -5.85
N VAL A 53 17.38 -6.61 -6.64
CA VAL A 53 17.63 -7.04 -8.02
C VAL A 53 18.02 -5.85 -8.90
N VAL A 54 17.32 -4.72 -8.77
CA VAL A 54 17.66 -3.49 -9.51
C VAL A 54 19.03 -2.96 -9.10
N ILE A 55 19.32 -2.86 -7.80
CA ILE A 55 20.62 -2.40 -7.29
C ILE A 55 21.75 -3.31 -7.78
N PHE A 56 21.55 -4.63 -7.70
CA PHE A 56 22.56 -5.60 -8.10
C PHE A 56 22.86 -5.53 -9.60
N ASN A 57 21.82 -5.41 -10.42
CA ASN A 57 21.94 -5.24 -11.87
C ASN A 57 22.72 -3.97 -12.21
N GLU A 58 22.50 -2.87 -11.47
CA GLU A 58 23.22 -1.62 -11.69
C GLU A 58 24.70 -1.68 -11.29
N ILE A 59 25.03 -2.37 -10.19
CA ILE A 59 26.43 -2.51 -9.72
C ILE A 59 27.22 -3.45 -10.61
N THR A 60 26.68 -4.64 -10.86
CA THR A 60 27.44 -5.72 -11.51
C THR A 60 27.43 -5.55 -13.03
N LYS A 61 26.51 -4.73 -13.58
CA LYS A 61 26.23 -4.62 -15.02
C LYS A 61 26.00 -5.98 -15.70
N LYS A 62 25.67 -7.00 -14.89
CA LYS A 62 25.34 -8.37 -15.27
C LYS A 62 23.99 -8.73 -14.66
N ARG A 63 23.17 -9.45 -15.43
CA ARG A 63 21.83 -9.87 -15.04
C ARG A 63 21.88 -11.21 -14.33
N LEU A 64 21.89 -11.20 -12.99
CA LEU A 64 22.09 -12.43 -12.21
C LEU A 64 20.94 -13.46 -12.37
N LEU A 65 19.72 -12.96 -12.58
CA LEU A 65 18.49 -13.75 -12.77
C LEU A 65 18.07 -13.86 -14.25
N GLY A 66 18.92 -13.40 -15.19
CA GLY A 66 18.67 -13.47 -16.63
C GLY A 66 17.28 -12.98 -17.05
N ASP A 67 16.60 -13.78 -17.88
CA ASP A 67 15.28 -13.46 -18.45
C ASP A 67 14.15 -13.39 -17.43
N VAL A 68 14.25 -14.14 -16.32
CA VAL A 68 13.23 -14.16 -15.27
C VAL A 68 13.09 -12.77 -14.63
N SER A 69 14.22 -12.13 -14.31
CA SER A 69 14.20 -10.77 -13.74
C SER A 69 13.62 -9.72 -14.69
N CYS A 70 13.85 -9.86 -16.00
CA CYS A 70 13.31 -8.94 -17.00
C CYS A 70 11.79 -8.96 -17.08
N ARG A 71 11.17 -10.11 -16.80
CA ARG A 71 9.72 -10.27 -16.84
C ARG A 71 9.08 -9.93 -15.49
N ILE A 72 9.64 -10.48 -14.41
CA ILE A 72 9.03 -10.39 -13.08
C ILE A 72 9.12 -8.98 -12.52
N VAL A 73 10.22 -8.25 -12.70
CA VAL A 73 10.37 -6.91 -12.09
C VAL A 73 9.31 -5.93 -12.63
N PRO A 74 9.16 -5.73 -13.95
CA PRO A 74 8.10 -4.87 -14.48
C PRO A 74 6.71 -5.34 -14.06
N PHE A 75 6.44 -6.66 -14.14
CA PHE A 75 5.16 -7.23 -13.72
C PHE A 75 4.81 -6.89 -12.27
N MET A 76 5.77 -7.04 -11.34
CA MET A 76 5.56 -6.71 -9.94
C MET A 76 5.33 -5.21 -9.75
N GLU A 77 6.11 -4.35 -10.41
CA GLU A 77 5.95 -2.89 -10.38
C GLU A 77 4.54 -2.46 -10.82
N VAL A 78 4.05 -2.98 -11.95
CA VAL A 78 2.69 -2.70 -12.46
C VAL A 78 1.62 -3.26 -11.55
N SER A 79 1.82 -4.46 -11.02
CA SER A 79 0.88 -5.09 -10.10
C SER A 79 0.74 -4.28 -8.82
N SER A 80 1.85 -3.80 -8.26
CA SER A 80 1.86 -2.93 -7.07
C SER A 80 1.15 -1.59 -7.32
N LEU A 81 1.36 -1.00 -8.51
CA LEU A 81 0.63 0.18 -8.94
C LEU A 81 -0.89 -0.09 -8.96
N GLY A 82 -1.30 -1.20 -9.58
CA GLY A 82 -2.70 -1.60 -9.65
C GLY A 82 -3.32 -1.89 -8.28
N VAL A 83 -2.62 -2.59 -7.39
CA VAL A 83 -3.08 -2.82 -6.01
C VAL A 83 -3.26 -1.49 -5.29
N THR A 84 -2.30 -0.56 -5.42
CA THR A 84 -2.38 0.76 -4.80
C THR A 84 -3.62 1.52 -5.29
N THR A 85 -3.82 1.58 -6.60
CA THR A 85 -4.99 2.17 -7.26
C THR A 85 -6.30 1.58 -6.76
N PHE A 86 -6.48 0.26 -6.87
CA PHE A 86 -7.73 -0.39 -6.49
C PHE A 86 -8.02 -0.30 -5.00
N SER A 87 -6.98 -0.34 -4.16
CA SER A 87 -7.10 -0.12 -2.72
C SER A 87 -7.56 1.30 -2.41
N LEU A 88 -7.00 2.33 -3.05
CA LEU A 88 -7.44 3.73 -2.88
C LEU A 88 -8.92 3.91 -3.29
N CYS A 89 -9.33 3.29 -4.39
CA CYS A 89 -10.73 3.28 -4.81
C CYS A 89 -11.63 2.59 -3.76
N ALA A 90 -11.23 1.42 -3.27
CA ALA A 90 -11.98 0.67 -2.26
C ALA A 90 -12.11 1.46 -0.94
N LEU A 91 -11.03 2.11 -0.49
CA LEU A 91 -11.05 3.00 0.68
C LEU A 91 -11.96 4.21 0.44
N GLY A 92 -11.93 4.80 -0.75
CA GLY A 92 -12.82 5.89 -1.16
C GLY A 92 -14.30 5.50 -1.12
N ILE A 93 -14.66 4.34 -1.69
CA ILE A 93 -16.02 3.77 -1.67
C ILE A 93 -16.47 3.57 -0.22
N ASP A 94 -15.62 2.95 0.60
CA ASP A 94 -15.95 2.64 1.98
C ASP A 94 -16.25 3.92 2.79
N ARG A 95 -15.51 5.01 2.56
CA ARG A 95 -15.80 6.32 3.16
C ARG A 95 -17.04 6.97 2.61
N PHE A 96 -17.28 6.88 1.30
CA PHE A 96 -18.48 7.41 0.68
C PHE A 96 -19.74 6.77 1.28
N HIS A 97 -19.75 5.45 1.41
CA HIS A 97 -20.83 4.72 2.08
C HIS A 97 -20.95 5.08 3.57
N ALA A 98 -19.84 5.30 4.28
CA ALA A 98 -19.87 5.74 5.67
C ALA A 98 -20.57 7.09 5.84
N ALA A 99 -20.29 8.02 4.91
CA ALA A 99 -20.79 9.39 4.98
C ALA A 99 -22.24 9.55 4.50
N THR A 100 -22.71 8.68 3.59
CA THR A 100 -24.04 8.76 2.98
C THR A 100 -25.07 7.87 3.64
N SER A 101 -24.66 6.87 4.43
CA SER A 101 -25.59 6.01 5.15
C SER A 101 -26.31 6.79 6.28
N PRO A 102 -27.66 6.90 6.25
CA PRO A 102 -28.44 7.60 7.26
C PRO A 102 -28.51 6.87 8.61
N GLN A 103 -28.08 5.61 8.67
CA GLN A 103 -28.08 4.83 9.90
C GLN A 103 -26.65 4.79 10.48
N ALA A 104 -26.40 5.67 11.45
CA ALA A 104 -25.25 5.59 12.37
C ALA A 104 -25.38 4.41 13.35
N SER A 105 -25.90 3.27 12.88
CA SER A 105 -25.92 2.02 13.65
C SER A 105 -24.67 1.25 13.28
N ALA A 106 -23.97 0.77 14.32
CA ALA A 106 -22.75 -0.02 14.25
C ALA A 106 -22.68 -0.84 12.96
N ARG A 107 -21.72 -0.50 12.08
CA ARG A 107 -21.39 -1.36 10.94
C ARG A 107 -21.14 -2.75 11.53
N PRO A 108 -21.95 -3.77 11.19
CA PRO A 108 -21.65 -5.12 11.64
C PRO A 108 -20.23 -5.45 11.20
N ILE A 109 -19.49 -6.14 12.06
CA ILE A 109 -18.17 -6.68 11.72
C ILE A 109 -18.34 -7.38 10.37
N GLU A 110 -17.71 -6.84 9.32
CA GLU A 110 -17.81 -7.44 7.99
C GLU A 110 -17.32 -8.88 8.11
N GLN A 111 -18.11 -9.82 7.61
CA GLN A 111 -17.71 -11.23 7.61
C GLN A 111 -16.35 -11.36 6.93
N CYS A 112 -15.46 -12.16 7.52
CA CYS A 112 -14.10 -12.39 7.01
C CYS A 112 -14.10 -12.74 5.52
N GLN A 113 -15.11 -13.50 5.07
CA GLN A 113 -15.32 -13.84 3.66
C GLN A 113 -15.48 -12.62 2.74
N SER A 114 -16.20 -11.59 3.17
CA SER A 114 -16.38 -10.35 2.38
C SER A 114 -15.06 -9.57 2.27
N ILE A 115 -14.28 -9.52 3.35
CA ILE A 115 -12.96 -8.87 3.35
C ILE A 115 -12.00 -9.60 2.41
N ILE A 116 -11.94 -10.93 2.51
CA ILE A 116 -11.11 -11.76 1.61
C ILE A 116 -11.55 -11.60 0.16
N ALA A 117 -12.86 -11.57 -0.11
CA ALA A 117 -13.37 -11.35 -1.46
C ALA A 117 -12.94 -9.98 -2.02
N LYS A 118 -13.04 -8.90 -1.23
CA LYS A 118 -12.55 -7.57 -1.64
C LYS A 118 -11.06 -7.57 -1.95
N LEU A 119 -10.25 -8.18 -1.08
CA LEU A 119 -8.79 -8.30 -1.30
C LEU A 119 -8.48 -9.13 -2.54
N ALA A 120 -9.18 -10.25 -2.74
CA ALA A 120 -9.02 -11.09 -3.92
C ALA A 120 -9.35 -10.32 -5.21
N VAL A 121 -10.40 -9.51 -5.23
CA VAL A 121 -10.74 -8.67 -6.38
C VAL A 121 -9.62 -7.65 -6.65
N VAL A 122 -9.10 -6.98 -5.61
CA VAL A 122 -7.99 -6.02 -5.76
C VAL A 122 -6.74 -6.72 -6.30
N TRP A 123 -6.38 -7.88 -5.77
CA TRP A 123 -5.15 -8.59 -6.12
C TRP A 123 -5.25 -9.26 -7.49
N LEU A 124 -6.31 -10.04 -7.74
CA LEU A 124 -6.49 -10.69 -9.03
C LEU A 124 -6.74 -9.67 -10.14
N GLY A 125 -7.49 -8.61 -9.86
CA GLY A 125 -7.73 -7.52 -10.81
C GLY A 125 -6.43 -6.81 -11.21
N SER A 126 -5.61 -6.41 -10.23
CA SER A 126 -4.31 -5.78 -10.51
C SER A 126 -3.35 -6.70 -11.24
N MET A 127 -3.26 -7.97 -10.83
CA MET A 127 -2.43 -8.98 -11.49
C MET A 127 -2.83 -9.21 -12.93
N THR A 128 -4.14 -9.37 -13.18
CA THR A 128 -4.67 -9.60 -14.52
C THR A 128 -4.33 -8.45 -15.46
N LEU A 129 -4.42 -7.20 -14.98
CA LEU A 129 -4.02 -6.03 -15.75
C LEU A 129 -2.51 -5.89 -15.97
N ALA A 130 -1.70 -6.52 -15.12
CA ALA A 130 -0.24 -6.54 -15.25
C ALA A 130 0.29 -7.70 -16.13
N VAL A 131 -0.52 -8.74 -16.40
CA VAL A 131 -0.11 -9.89 -17.24
C VAL A 131 0.54 -9.50 -18.58
N PRO A 132 0.06 -8.49 -19.34
CA PRO A 132 0.68 -8.12 -20.61
C PRO A 132 2.16 -7.76 -20.49
N GLU A 133 2.60 -7.24 -19.35
CA GLU A 133 4.00 -6.88 -19.10
C GLU A 133 4.92 -8.11 -19.08
N LEU A 134 4.45 -9.25 -18.56
CA LEU A 134 5.21 -10.51 -18.59
C LEU A 134 5.50 -11.01 -20.01
N LEU A 135 4.63 -10.65 -20.96
CA LEU A 135 4.71 -11.07 -22.36
C LEU A 135 5.46 -10.05 -23.23
N LEU A 136 5.56 -8.81 -22.75
CA LEU A 136 6.17 -7.69 -23.47
C LEU A 136 7.66 -7.54 -23.19
N TRP A 137 8.12 -7.92 -21.99
CA TRP A 137 9.53 -7.82 -21.61
C TRP A 137 10.27 -9.13 -21.86
N GLN A 138 11.45 -9.04 -22.48
CA GLN A 138 12.35 -10.18 -22.67
C GLN A 138 13.82 -9.77 -22.58
N LEU A 139 14.68 -10.74 -22.27
CA LEU A 139 16.13 -10.56 -22.30
C LEU A 139 16.61 -10.45 -23.75
N ALA A 140 17.19 -9.31 -24.11
CA ALA A 140 17.87 -9.08 -25.37
C ALA A 140 19.39 -9.06 -25.17
N ARG A 141 20.12 -9.52 -26.18
CA ARG A 141 21.58 -9.53 -26.22
C ARG A 141 22.04 -8.73 -27.40
N ASP A 142 22.79 -7.66 -27.14
CA ASP A 142 23.48 -6.91 -28.19
C ASP A 142 24.98 -7.18 -28.08
N THR A 143 25.63 -7.39 -29.23
CA THR A 143 27.08 -7.51 -29.29
C THR A 143 27.65 -6.13 -29.61
N SER A 144 28.48 -5.59 -28.71
CA SER A 144 29.12 -4.30 -28.93
C SER A 144 30.00 -4.36 -30.17
N PRO A 145 29.78 -3.51 -31.19
CA PRO A 145 30.57 -3.53 -32.42
C PRO A 145 32.03 -3.10 -32.21
N VAL A 146 32.34 -2.43 -31.09
CA VAL A 146 33.67 -1.89 -30.78
C VAL A 146 34.49 -2.86 -29.93
N SER A 147 33.86 -3.58 -29.00
CA SER A 147 34.56 -4.42 -28.01
C SER A 147 34.28 -5.92 -28.17
N GLY A 148 33.38 -6.33 -29.07
CA GLY A 148 32.95 -7.72 -29.24
C GLY A 148 32.25 -8.32 -28.02
N LEU A 149 32.03 -7.52 -26.97
CA LEU A 149 31.43 -7.96 -25.72
C LEU A 149 29.91 -8.06 -25.90
N VAL A 150 29.34 -9.19 -25.48
CA VAL A 150 27.89 -9.40 -25.43
C VAL A 150 27.34 -8.74 -24.17
N THR A 151 26.45 -7.76 -24.34
CA THR A 151 25.75 -7.07 -23.25
C THR A 151 24.30 -7.52 -23.22
N GLU A 152 23.85 -7.97 -22.06
CA GLU A 152 22.46 -8.38 -21.83
C GLU A 152 21.64 -7.20 -21.26
N TYR A 153 20.49 -6.89 -21.86
CA TYR A 153 19.57 -5.84 -21.42
C TYR A 153 18.11 -6.31 -21.53
N CYS A 154 17.19 -5.64 -20.84
CA CYS A 154 15.76 -5.97 -20.99
C CYS A 154 15.24 -5.11 -22.12
N ALA A 155 14.65 -5.73 -23.14
CA ALA A 155 13.99 -5.02 -24.21
C ALA A 155 12.48 -5.21 -24.08
N MET A 156 11.73 -4.13 -24.25
CA MET A 156 10.32 -4.21 -24.59
C MET A 156 10.20 -4.71 -26.02
N ARG A 157 10.04 -6.02 -26.18
CA ARG A 157 9.77 -6.67 -27.46
C ARG A 157 8.78 -7.80 -27.19
N PRO A 158 7.64 -7.86 -27.90
CA PRO A 158 6.71 -8.96 -27.73
C PRO A 158 7.40 -10.31 -28.02
N TRP A 159 7.07 -11.31 -27.22
CA TRP A 159 7.70 -12.62 -27.38
C TRP A 159 7.27 -13.28 -28.71
N SER A 160 8.25 -13.78 -29.47
CA SER A 160 8.08 -14.14 -30.89
C SER A 160 7.38 -15.48 -31.13
N ARG A 161 7.07 -16.25 -30.08
CA ARG A 161 6.40 -17.56 -30.15
C ARG A 161 4.94 -17.52 -29.70
N LEU A 162 4.34 -16.33 -29.57
CA LEU A 162 2.93 -16.23 -29.19
C LEU A 162 1.99 -16.51 -30.37
N PRO A 163 0.80 -17.06 -30.10
CA PRO A 163 -0.29 -17.10 -31.09
C PRO A 163 -0.60 -15.68 -31.61
N GLU A 164 -0.95 -15.59 -32.90
CA GLU A 164 -1.21 -14.32 -33.60
C GLU A 164 -2.22 -13.40 -32.88
N SER A 165 -3.24 -13.98 -32.24
CA SER A 165 -4.24 -13.24 -31.46
C SER A 165 -3.66 -12.57 -30.22
N ILE A 166 -2.75 -13.25 -29.51
CA ILE A 166 -2.12 -12.71 -28.31
C ILE A 166 -1.03 -11.71 -28.70
N TYR A 167 -0.31 -11.96 -29.80
CA TYR A 167 0.69 -11.04 -30.33
C TYR A 167 0.06 -9.67 -30.69
N SER A 168 -1.08 -9.70 -31.38
CA SER A 168 -1.88 -8.50 -31.72
C SER A 168 -2.36 -7.75 -30.48
N LEU A 169 -2.78 -8.48 -29.44
CA LEU A 169 -3.18 -7.91 -28.16
C LEU A 169 -2.00 -7.22 -27.44
N VAL A 170 -0.83 -7.85 -27.40
CA VAL A 170 0.38 -7.29 -26.76
C VAL A 170 0.87 -6.04 -27.50
N LEU A 171 0.81 -6.01 -28.83
CA LEU A 171 1.12 -4.82 -29.62
C LEU A 171 0.14 -3.67 -29.36
N THR A 172 -1.15 -4.00 -29.26
CA THR A 172 -2.19 -3.03 -28.93
C THR A 172 -1.97 -2.49 -27.51
N TYR A 173 -1.64 -3.37 -26.56
CA TYR A 173 -1.25 -2.98 -25.21
C TYR A 173 -0.02 -2.08 -25.23
N GLN A 174 1.04 -2.41 -25.97
CA GLN A 174 2.25 -1.59 -26.06
C GLN A 174 1.95 -0.16 -26.54
N ASN A 175 1.10 -0.01 -27.58
CA ASN A 175 0.70 1.29 -28.10
C ASN A 175 -0.24 2.05 -27.15
N ALA A 176 -1.15 1.34 -26.48
CA ALA A 176 -2.10 1.89 -25.54
C ALA A 176 -1.55 2.04 -24.11
N ARG A 177 -0.35 1.51 -23.82
CA ARG A 177 0.21 1.37 -22.47
C ARG A 177 0.25 2.71 -21.75
N MET A 178 0.73 3.75 -22.43
CA MET A 178 0.83 5.08 -21.84
C MET A 178 -0.55 5.66 -21.49
N TRP A 179 -1.53 5.52 -22.39
CA TRP A 179 -2.91 5.95 -22.16
C TRP A 179 -3.58 5.14 -21.06
N TRP A 180 -3.28 3.85 -20.98
CA TRP A 180 -3.79 2.96 -19.93
C TRP A 180 -3.23 3.36 -18.56
N TYR A 181 -1.93 3.62 -18.47
CA TYR A 181 -1.29 4.08 -17.24
C TYR A 181 -1.84 5.42 -16.77
N PHE A 182 -1.92 6.39 -17.69
CA PHE A 182 -2.45 7.71 -17.38
C PHE A 182 -3.94 7.65 -17.03
N GLY A 183 -4.76 6.97 -17.83
CA GLY A 183 -6.21 6.92 -17.65
C GLY A 183 -6.63 6.06 -16.46
N CYS A 184 -6.24 4.78 -16.47
CA CYS A 184 -6.73 3.79 -15.51
C CYS A 184 -6.01 3.84 -14.17
N TYR A 185 -4.69 4.03 -14.15
CA TYR A 185 -3.93 4.06 -12.89
C TYR A 185 -3.86 5.46 -12.28
N PHE A 186 -3.77 6.54 -13.08
CA PHE A 186 -3.66 7.90 -12.54
C PHE A 186 -4.99 8.65 -12.48
N CYS A 187 -5.68 8.86 -13.60
CA CYS A 187 -6.88 9.71 -13.64
C CYS A 187 -8.08 9.09 -12.91
N LEU A 188 -8.42 7.83 -13.20
CA LEU A 188 -9.60 7.18 -12.62
C LEU A 188 -9.56 7.19 -11.08
N PRO A 189 -8.47 6.78 -10.40
CA PRO A 189 -8.45 6.69 -8.94
C PRO A 189 -8.38 8.08 -8.29
N VAL A 190 -7.65 9.02 -8.88
CA VAL A 190 -7.57 10.40 -8.38
C VAL A 190 -8.93 11.08 -8.51
N LEU A 191 -9.56 11.04 -9.68
CA LEU A 191 -10.89 11.62 -9.89
C LEU A 191 -11.93 10.94 -9.00
N PHE A 192 -11.89 9.62 -8.89
CA PHE A 192 -12.83 8.87 -8.06
C PHE A 192 -12.67 9.21 -6.57
N THR A 193 -11.45 9.20 -6.06
CA THR A 193 -11.18 9.55 -4.65
C THR A 193 -11.51 11.00 -4.34
N VAL A 194 -11.15 11.95 -5.22
CA VAL A 194 -11.48 13.37 -5.07
C VAL A 194 -12.98 13.60 -5.13
N SER A 195 -13.68 13.00 -6.09
CA SER A 195 -15.15 13.10 -6.19
C SER A 195 -15.83 12.54 -4.95
N CYS A 196 -15.41 11.36 -4.48
CA CYS A 196 -15.93 10.79 -3.23
C CYS A 196 -15.72 11.74 -2.05
N GLN A 197 -14.53 12.33 -1.92
CA GLN A 197 -14.23 13.27 -0.85
C GLN A 197 -15.03 14.58 -0.95
N LEU A 198 -15.20 15.12 -2.16
CA LEU A 198 -15.99 16.33 -2.40
C LEU A 198 -17.45 16.09 -2.02
N VAL A 199 -18.02 14.96 -2.45
CA VAL A 199 -19.40 14.59 -2.09
C VAL A 199 -19.53 14.33 -0.60
N THR A 200 -18.58 13.64 0.04
CA THR A 200 -18.53 13.48 1.49
C THR A 200 -18.51 14.83 2.21
N ARG A 201 -17.72 15.80 1.73
CA ARG A 201 -17.68 17.17 2.30
C ARG A 201 -19.01 17.91 2.10
N ARG A 202 -19.66 17.77 0.95
CA ARG A 202 -20.95 18.39 0.64
C ARG A 202 -22.09 17.82 1.50
N VAL A 203 -22.15 16.49 1.63
CA VAL A 203 -23.15 15.80 2.47
C VAL A 203 -22.96 16.15 3.96
N ARG A 204 -21.71 16.34 4.39
CA ARG A 204 -21.40 16.71 5.78
C ARG A 204 -21.71 18.17 6.10
N GLY A 205 -21.78 19.04 5.09
CA GLY A 205 -22.18 20.45 5.16
C GLY A 205 -21.24 21.36 5.97
N PRO A 206 -21.17 22.67 5.67
CA PRO A 206 -20.49 23.64 6.55
C PRO A 206 -21.23 23.87 7.88
N ASP A 207 -22.53 23.57 7.95
CA ASP A 207 -23.41 23.89 9.10
C ASP A 207 -23.53 22.84 10.21
N LYS A 208 -23.02 21.61 10.03
CA LYS A 208 -23.01 20.60 11.13
C LYS A 208 -21.79 20.74 12.05
N LYS A 209 -21.26 21.96 12.22
CA LYS A 209 -20.24 22.25 13.24
C LYS A 209 -20.83 22.68 14.58
N SER A 210 -22.11 23.04 14.68
CA SER A 210 -22.62 23.67 15.91
C SER A 210 -23.54 22.85 16.82
N GLU A 211 -24.34 21.88 16.36
CA GLU A 211 -25.29 21.22 17.30
C GLU A 211 -25.39 19.69 17.18
N CYS A 212 -25.01 19.05 18.29
CA CYS A 212 -25.42 17.74 18.82
C CYS A 212 -25.03 16.43 18.09
N ARG A 213 -23.87 15.86 18.49
CA ARG A 213 -23.80 14.65 19.36
C ARG A 213 -22.34 14.20 19.63
N GLY A 214 -21.87 14.40 20.86
CA GLY A 214 -20.83 13.61 21.53
C GLY A 214 -19.40 13.70 20.98
N GLY A 215 -18.53 14.42 21.71
CA GLY A 215 -17.11 14.72 21.42
C GLY A 215 -16.10 13.56 21.31
N LYS A 216 -16.48 12.39 20.78
CA LYS A 216 -15.55 11.30 20.45
C LYS A 216 -15.72 10.75 19.02
N HIS A 217 -16.92 10.78 18.43
CA HIS A 217 -17.18 10.14 17.13
C HIS A 217 -16.65 10.94 15.92
N GLY A 218 -16.72 12.28 15.96
CA GLY A 218 -16.24 13.14 14.87
C GLY A 218 -14.71 13.19 14.71
N ARG A 219 -13.95 12.86 15.77
CA ARG A 219 -12.48 12.92 15.78
C ARG A 219 -11.83 11.72 15.08
N GLY A 220 -12.49 10.56 15.09
CA GLY A 220 -12.02 9.35 14.39
C GLY A 220 -12.25 9.41 12.87
N GLU A 221 -13.40 9.91 12.43
CA GLU A 221 -13.73 10.01 11.00
C GLU A 221 -12.90 11.05 10.25
N GLY A 222 -12.58 12.19 10.88
CA GLY A 222 -11.68 13.18 10.30
C GLY A 222 -10.28 12.61 10.05
N HIS A 223 -9.82 11.72 10.93
CA HIS A 223 -8.50 11.11 10.82
C HIS A 223 -8.39 10.18 9.60
N LEU A 224 -9.40 9.33 9.39
CA LEU A 224 -9.43 8.36 8.27
C LEU A 224 -9.49 9.07 6.91
N ASN A 225 -10.22 10.20 6.83
CA ASN A 225 -10.24 11.03 5.63
C ASN A 225 -8.89 11.70 5.37
N CYS A 226 -8.20 12.18 6.42
CA CYS A 226 -6.83 12.70 6.29
C CYS A 226 -5.87 11.61 5.79
N THR A 227 -6.00 10.37 6.27
CA THR A 227 -5.19 9.24 5.79
C THR A 227 -5.39 9.00 4.29
N ILE A 228 -6.63 8.95 3.78
CA ILE A 228 -6.84 8.79 2.33
C ILE A 228 -6.25 9.97 1.57
N ILE A 229 -6.51 11.21 1.98
CA ILE A 229 -5.99 12.39 1.28
C ILE A 229 -4.47 12.32 1.18
N ALA A 230 -3.81 11.95 2.28
CA ALA A 230 -2.37 11.84 2.32
C ALA A 230 -1.83 10.67 1.48
N LEU A 231 -2.51 9.50 1.49
CA LEU A 231 -2.16 8.37 0.62
C LEU A 231 -2.36 8.72 -0.87
N THR A 232 -3.47 9.37 -1.23
CA THR A 232 -3.73 9.86 -2.59
C THR A 232 -2.71 10.91 -3.01
N ALA A 233 -2.30 11.81 -2.11
CA ALA A 233 -1.30 12.83 -2.38
C ALA A 233 0.10 12.22 -2.61
N ILE A 234 0.53 11.27 -1.77
CA ILE A 234 1.79 10.53 -1.97
C ILE A 234 1.75 9.76 -3.28
N TYR A 235 0.65 9.04 -3.54
CA TYR A 235 0.46 8.30 -4.79
C TYR A 235 0.59 9.23 -6.00
N GLY A 236 -0.14 10.35 -6.00
CA GLY A 236 -0.06 11.34 -7.06
C GLY A 236 1.36 11.91 -7.23
N LEU A 237 1.98 12.35 -6.13
CA LEU A 237 3.32 12.96 -6.18
C LEU A 237 4.38 11.97 -6.66
N CYS A 238 4.33 10.70 -6.22
CA CYS A 238 5.33 9.70 -6.62
C CYS A 238 5.07 9.10 -8.00
N SER A 239 3.81 9.08 -8.47
CA SER A 239 3.47 8.61 -9.82
C SER A 239 3.55 9.70 -10.88
N THR A 240 3.55 10.99 -10.51
CA THR A 240 3.66 12.09 -11.51
C THR A 240 4.95 12.05 -12.33
N PRO A 241 6.16 11.79 -11.78
CA PRO A 241 7.37 11.69 -12.57
C PRO A 241 7.25 10.61 -13.62
N GLU A 242 6.74 9.43 -13.26
CA GLU A 242 6.54 8.32 -14.20
C GLU A 242 5.61 8.70 -15.36
N ASN A 243 4.50 9.37 -15.07
CA ASN A 243 3.56 9.83 -16.09
C ASN A 243 4.15 10.93 -16.99
N VAL A 244 4.90 11.89 -16.42
CA VAL A 244 5.58 12.94 -17.18
C VAL A 244 6.67 12.33 -18.06
N CYS A 245 7.43 11.38 -17.53
CA CYS A 245 8.47 10.65 -18.25
C CYS A 245 7.91 9.86 -19.43
N ASN A 246 6.80 9.14 -19.21
CA ASN A 246 6.09 8.42 -20.27
C ASN A 246 5.57 9.39 -21.34
N LEU A 247 5.05 10.56 -20.95
CA LEU A 247 4.59 11.58 -21.88
C LEU A 247 5.75 12.15 -22.71
N VAL A 248 6.87 12.49 -22.06
CA VAL A 248 8.07 13.01 -22.75
C VAL A 248 8.63 11.95 -23.70
N ALA A 249 8.68 10.67 -23.29
CA ALA A 249 9.10 9.58 -24.16
C ALA A 249 8.17 9.41 -25.37
N ALA A 250 6.86 9.64 -25.23
CA ALA A 250 5.91 9.59 -26.35
C ALA A 250 6.15 10.69 -27.39
N TYR A 251 6.28 11.93 -26.93
CA TYR A 251 6.30 13.12 -27.79
C TYR A 251 7.70 13.50 -28.30
N MET A 252 8.76 13.16 -27.54
CA MET A 252 10.15 13.48 -27.88
C MET A 252 10.97 12.23 -28.25
N SER A 253 10.32 11.10 -28.53
CA SER A 253 10.97 9.82 -28.90
C SER A 253 12.07 9.90 -29.98
N PRO A 254 12.01 10.74 -31.03
CA PRO A 254 13.07 10.74 -32.06
C PRO A 254 14.38 11.40 -31.61
N ASP A 255 14.38 12.23 -30.57
CA ASP A 255 15.56 13.02 -30.15
C ASP A 255 16.29 12.45 -28.91
N MET A 256 15.77 11.37 -28.31
CA MET A 256 16.28 10.88 -27.03
C MET A 256 17.32 9.77 -27.20
N SER A 257 18.53 10.04 -26.71
CA SER A 257 19.59 9.03 -26.57
C SER A 257 19.15 7.89 -25.64
N LYS A 258 19.62 6.66 -25.92
CA LYS A 258 19.41 5.47 -25.06
C LYS A 258 19.80 5.73 -23.60
N GLN A 259 20.83 6.55 -23.36
CA GLN A 259 21.28 6.95 -22.03
C GLN A 259 20.23 7.76 -21.26
N THR A 260 19.50 8.65 -21.94
CA THR A 260 18.44 9.46 -21.34
C THR A 260 17.28 8.57 -20.91
N LEU A 261 16.91 7.59 -21.75
CA LEU A 261 15.83 6.64 -21.44
C LEU A 261 16.18 5.74 -20.24
N ASP A 262 17.42 5.24 -20.17
CA ASP A 262 17.89 4.42 -19.06
C ASP A 262 17.91 5.21 -17.74
N LEU A 263 18.34 6.49 -17.78
CA LEU A 263 18.30 7.38 -16.62
C LEU A 263 16.86 7.65 -16.15
N LEU A 264 15.95 7.86 -17.11
CA LEU A 264 14.53 8.10 -16.84
C LEU A 264 13.87 6.90 -16.15
N ASN A 265 14.16 5.70 -16.64
CA ASN A 265 13.68 4.45 -16.04
C ASN A 265 14.21 4.29 -14.61
N LEU A 266 15.49 4.60 -14.36
CA LEU A 266 16.08 4.53 -13.03
C LEU A 266 15.42 5.52 -12.05
N ILE A 267 15.11 6.73 -12.51
CA ILE A 267 14.39 7.74 -11.71
C ILE A 267 12.99 7.24 -11.37
N ASN A 268 12.25 6.70 -12.34
CA ASN A 268 10.91 6.16 -12.12
C ASN A 268 10.91 5.01 -11.10
N GLN A 269 11.84 4.07 -11.24
CA GLN A 269 12.01 2.97 -10.28
C GLN A 269 12.32 3.50 -8.88
N PHE A 270 13.17 4.52 -8.76
CA PHE A 270 13.47 5.13 -7.46
C PHE A 270 12.22 5.76 -6.81
N PHE A 271 11.41 6.51 -7.56
CA PHE A 271 10.16 7.08 -7.04
C PHE A 271 9.15 6.01 -6.60
N LEU A 272 9.09 4.89 -7.32
CA LEU A 272 8.28 3.75 -6.94
C LEU A 272 8.74 3.16 -5.60
N PHE A 273 10.04 2.90 -5.42
CA PHE A 273 10.58 2.41 -4.15
C PHE A 273 10.40 3.43 -3.01
N PHE A 274 10.58 4.71 -3.31
CA PHE A 274 10.35 5.78 -2.35
C PHE A 274 8.89 5.78 -1.86
N LYS A 275 7.91 5.70 -2.78
CA LYS A 275 6.49 5.53 -2.44
C LYS A 275 6.28 4.36 -1.46
N CYS A 276 6.82 3.18 -1.77
CA CYS A 276 6.69 1.98 -0.94
C CYS A 276 7.28 2.16 0.47
N SER A 277 8.31 3.00 0.62
CA SER A 277 8.92 3.30 1.93
C SER A 277 8.18 4.36 2.74
N VAL A 278 7.62 5.39 2.08
CA VAL A 278 6.93 6.50 2.75
C VAL A 278 5.50 6.11 3.14
N THR A 279 4.85 5.24 2.36
CA THR A 279 3.48 4.76 2.61
C THR A 279 3.29 4.22 4.04
N PRO A 280 4.07 3.24 4.54
CA PRO A 280 3.90 2.74 5.90
C PRO A 280 4.21 3.79 6.97
N VAL A 281 5.20 4.67 6.75
CA VAL A 281 5.53 5.77 7.68
C VAL A 281 4.33 6.69 7.83
N LEU A 282 3.71 7.06 6.71
CA LEU A 282 2.50 7.86 6.70
C LEU A 282 1.34 7.15 7.44
N LEU A 283 1.17 5.85 7.22
CA LEU A 283 0.17 5.06 7.94
C LEU A 283 0.41 5.05 9.45
N LEU A 284 1.65 4.87 9.90
CA LEU A 284 1.98 4.89 11.33
C LEU A 284 1.77 6.27 11.95
N CYS A 285 2.07 7.36 11.22
CA CYS A 285 1.86 8.73 11.71
C CYS A 285 0.38 9.16 11.71
N LEU A 286 -0.37 8.81 10.66
CA LEU A 286 -1.76 9.24 10.45
C LEU A 286 -2.81 8.22 10.86
N CYS A 287 -2.44 7.03 11.33
CA CYS A 287 -3.37 6.10 11.94
C CYS A 287 -2.94 5.89 13.40
N ARG A 288 -3.49 6.73 14.29
CA ARG A 288 -3.25 6.68 15.74
C ARG A 288 -3.24 5.27 16.33
N PRO A 289 -4.23 4.40 16.06
CA PRO A 289 -4.21 3.05 16.63
C PRO A 289 -3.09 2.16 16.06
N LEU A 290 -2.64 2.38 14.82
CA LEU A 290 -1.45 1.68 14.28
C LEU A 290 -0.16 2.25 14.89
N GLY A 291 -0.02 3.58 14.94
CA GLY A 291 1.15 4.23 15.54
C GLY A 291 1.32 3.94 17.03
N GLN A 292 0.21 3.89 17.79
CA GLN A 292 0.24 3.51 19.21
C GLN A 292 0.68 2.05 19.39
N ALA A 293 0.09 1.11 18.64
CA ALA A 293 0.51 -0.29 18.69
C ALA A 293 1.98 -0.50 18.28
N PHE A 294 2.47 0.30 17.33
CA PHE A 294 3.89 0.31 16.98
C PHE A 294 4.76 0.80 18.13
N MET A 295 4.40 1.93 18.76
CA MET A 295 5.12 2.47 19.92
C MET A 295 5.11 1.51 21.10
N ASP A 296 3.99 0.85 21.38
CA ASP A 296 3.88 -0.14 22.46
C ASP A 296 4.81 -1.34 22.20
N CYS A 297 4.87 -1.83 20.95
CA CYS A 297 5.79 -2.88 20.55
C CYS A 297 7.27 -2.43 20.64
N CYS A 298 7.58 -1.22 20.19
CA CYS A 298 8.93 -0.64 20.30
C CYS A 298 9.33 -0.42 21.77
N CYS A 299 8.44 0.03 22.63
CA CYS A 299 8.71 0.23 24.05
C CYS A 299 8.92 -1.10 24.79
N CYS A 300 8.22 -2.18 24.42
CA CYS A 300 8.50 -3.52 24.95
C CYS A 300 9.83 -4.11 24.44
N CYS A 301 10.24 -3.79 23.21
CA CYS A 301 11.55 -4.19 22.67
C CYS A 301 12.71 -3.31 23.19
N CYS A 302 12.40 -2.09 23.65
CA CYS A 302 13.34 -1.10 24.16
C CYS A 302 13.19 -0.89 25.68
N GLU A 303 13.00 -1.95 26.48
CA GLU A 303 13.01 -1.91 27.95
C GLU A 303 14.33 -1.30 28.48
N GLY A 304 14.35 0.04 28.48
CA GLY A 304 15.52 0.88 28.69
C GLY A 304 15.31 2.36 28.33
N CYS A 305 14.16 2.76 27.76
CA CYS A 305 13.83 4.18 27.57
C CYS A 305 12.66 4.63 28.45
N GLY A 306 12.91 4.77 29.75
CA GLY A 306 12.21 5.75 30.58
C GLY A 306 13.13 6.96 30.79
N PRO A 307 12.63 8.20 30.80
CA PRO A 307 13.27 9.26 31.56
C PRO A 307 12.85 9.13 33.03
N ASP A 308 13.85 8.88 33.88
CA ASP A 308 13.74 8.88 35.33
C ASP A 308 13.09 10.16 35.87
N GLY A 309 12.01 9.99 36.62
CA GLY A 309 11.55 10.97 37.60
C GLY A 309 12.11 10.61 38.97
N THR A 310 13.12 11.35 39.42
CA THR A 310 13.52 11.60 40.82
C THR A 310 12.97 10.66 41.92
N SER A 311 13.88 9.78 42.39
CA SER A 311 14.16 9.41 43.80
C SER A 311 13.00 9.27 44.81
N SER A 312 12.83 8.06 45.37
CA SER A 312 13.10 7.75 46.79
C SER A 312 12.95 6.25 47.07
N GLU A 313 13.88 5.71 47.86
CA GLU A 313 14.02 4.31 48.30
C GLU A 313 12.88 3.84 49.22
N SER A 314 12.51 2.55 49.13
CA SER A 314 12.65 1.57 50.22
C SER A 314 11.95 0.22 49.93
N SER A 315 12.78 -0.82 49.86
CA SER A 315 12.60 -2.20 50.34
C SER A 315 11.21 -2.85 50.43
N ALA A 316 11.06 -3.92 49.63
CA ALA A 316 10.53 -5.26 49.93
C ALA A 316 9.26 -5.41 50.80
N ASP A 317 8.16 -5.89 50.20
CA ASP A 317 7.56 -7.17 50.59
C ASP A 317 6.51 -7.68 49.57
N SER A 318 6.38 -9.00 49.57
CA SER A 318 5.48 -9.91 48.87
C SER A 318 4.01 -9.48 48.64
N LYS A 319 3.48 -9.72 47.42
CA LYS A 319 2.31 -10.60 47.18
C LYS A 319 1.79 -10.52 45.74
N LEU A 320 1.66 -11.71 45.17
CA LEU A 320 0.76 -12.08 44.08
C LEU A 320 -0.63 -11.42 44.27
N LYS A 321 -1.05 -10.55 43.33
CA LYS A 321 -2.46 -10.20 43.15
C LYS A 321 -2.73 -9.74 41.72
N THR A 322 -3.22 -10.69 40.94
CA THR A 322 -4.09 -10.47 39.79
C THR A 322 -5.37 -9.78 40.27
N GLU A 323 -5.58 -8.52 39.88
CA GLU A 323 -6.87 -7.84 39.67
C GLU A 323 -6.58 -6.37 39.33
N MET A 324 -6.77 -5.98 38.07
CA MET A 324 -7.93 -5.21 37.63
C MET A 324 -7.97 -3.79 38.20
N SER A 325 -7.58 -2.82 37.37
CA SER A 325 -8.09 -1.46 37.46
C SER A 325 -8.60 -1.04 36.09
N SER A 326 -9.79 -1.53 35.79
CA SER A 326 -10.71 -0.93 34.82
C SER A 326 -11.45 0.22 35.52
N SER A 327 -11.33 1.45 35.02
CA SER A 327 -12.31 2.49 35.32
C SER A 327 -12.22 3.66 34.35
N ILE A 328 -12.85 3.55 33.18
CA ILE A 328 -13.72 4.63 32.66
C ILE A 328 -14.95 3.99 31.99
N PHE A 329 -16.06 4.02 32.74
CA PHE A 329 -17.48 3.72 32.42
C PHE A 329 -18.00 4.57 31.21
N PHE A 330 -19.08 4.29 30.46
CA PHE A 330 -20.11 3.25 30.31
C PHE A 330 -20.95 3.58 29.04
N ASP A 331 -21.62 2.59 28.43
CA ASP A 331 -23.10 2.61 28.29
C ASP A 331 -23.65 1.21 27.95
N LYS A 332 -24.83 0.89 28.46
CA LYS A 332 -25.42 -0.46 28.57
C LYS A 332 -26.77 -0.52 27.84
N PRO A 333 -27.10 -1.53 27.03
CA PRO A 333 -28.50 -1.84 26.71
C PRO A 333 -29.03 -2.92 27.65
N ARG A 334 -30.30 -2.77 28.02
CA ARG A 334 -31.04 -3.57 29.01
C ARG A 334 -32.09 -4.40 28.27
N GLU A 335 -31.89 -5.69 28.11
CA GLU A 335 -32.98 -6.67 27.97
C GLU A 335 -32.51 -8.03 28.56
N THR A 336 -33.33 -8.56 29.47
CA THR A 336 -33.17 -9.88 30.11
C THR A 336 -33.89 -10.96 29.31
N PRO A 337 -33.34 -12.19 29.26
CA PRO A 337 -34.16 -13.37 29.56
C PRO A 337 -33.49 -14.33 30.59
N PRO A 338 -34.24 -15.30 31.17
CA PRO A 338 -33.87 -16.07 32.37
C PRO A 338 -32.93 -17.26 32.09
N PRO A 339 -32.39 -17.93 33.13
CA PRO A 339 -31.17 -18.75 33.01
C PRO A 339 -31.42 -20.26 32.86
N LEU A 340 -30.30 -20.96 32.54
CA LEU A 340 -29.98 -22.39 32.69
C LEU A 340 -30.37 -23.34 31.55
N LEU A 341 -29.37 -23.88 30.83
CA LEU A 341 -28.73 -25.17 31.16
C LEU A 341 -27.49 -25.37 30.27
N GLY A 342 -26.42 -25.95 30.82
CA GLY A 342 -25.15 -26.16 30.12
C GLY A 342 -25.15 -27.31 29.12
N LEU A 343 -24.18 -27.29 28.20
CA LEU A 343 -23.30 -28.41 27.82
C LEU A 343 -22.37 -27.98 26.66
N GLY A 344 -21.06 -28.21 26.80
CA GLY A 344 -20.17 -28.62 25.70
C GLY A 344 -19.47 -27.55 24.84
N THR A 345 -18.15 -27.47 25.00
CA THR A 345 -17.11 -26.92 24.10
C THR A 345 -16.94 -27.75 22.79
N PRO A 346 -16.00 -27.45 21.88
CA PRO A 346 -15.85 -26.27 21.00
C PRO A 346 -15.64 -26.66 19.51
N CYS A 347 -15.79 -25.71 18.57
CA CYS A 347 -15.15 -25.67 17.24
C CYS A 347 -14.98 -24.22 16.83
#